data_AF-A0A9E2NZS7-F1
#
_entry.id   AF-A0A9E2NZS7-F1
#
_cell.length_a   1.000
_cell.length_b   1.000
_cell.length_c   1.000
_cell.angle_alpha   90.00
_cell.angle_beta   90.00
_cell.angle_gamma   90.00
#
_symmetry.space_group_name_H-M   'P 1'
#
loop_
_entity.id
_entity.type
_entity.pdbx_description
1 polymer ?
#
loop_
_entity_poly.entity_id
_entity_poly.type
_entity_poly.pdbx_seq_one_letter_code
_entity_poly.pdbx_strand_id
1 'polypeptide(L)'
;MKKFVFLSVLFFSLFGAFAQSQRLFVTDIDVEAISENQIKIRWTLPQNLDTEKDVLSIAIYRTNIPVSDVSALWNEKPLALLHGFETEYIDTVSEKKEFYYTVLLTKEGSDMADFVIPGANTTVWGITPLVPAEAPILPEKITKVEKPDPDTGLRSFPLPLLNHPGTAGSVSKEFSTNALHIPDGYVFPEETDISLLAGEEYLLTRIITEYFTQKNYEKTIQEIRSFLDIRRSDSVKNRATFYLGESYFFLGKYKEALTYFLTVKEAFPGLSDYWIQTALQNYQIPVTQ
;
A
#
# COMPACT_ATOMS: atom_id res chain seq x y z
N MET A 1 -59.67 10.43 43.02
CA MET A 1 -59.05 9.79 41.84
C MET A 1 -58.49 10.89 40.94
N LYS A 2 -57.22 10.75 40.53
CA LYS A 2 -56.34 11.81 40.03
C LYS A 2 -56.70 12.25 38.61
N LYS A 3 -56.75 13.57 38.37
CA LYS A 3 -56.82 14.17 37.01
C LYS A 3 -55.38 14.39 36.53
N PHE A 4 -54.98 13.68 35.48
CA PHE A 4 -53.69 13.89 34.81
C PHE A 4 -53.87 15.01 33.77
N VAL A 5 -53.12 16.10 33.96
CA VAL A 5 -52.91 17.16 32.97
C VAL A 5 -51.76 16.70 32.08
N PHE A 6 -52.02 16.51 30.78
CA PHE A 6 -50.99 16.20 29.79
C PHE A 6 -50.45 17.51 29.21
N LEU A 7 -49.22 17.86 29.56
CA LEU A 7 -48.47 18.98 29.03
C LEU A 7 -47.87 18.56 27.67
N SER A 8 -48.40 19.11 26.59
CA SER A 8 -47.87 18.94 25.23
C SER A 8 -46.64 19.86 25.04
N VAL A 9 -45.43 19.31 25.14
CA VAL A 9 -44.20 19.99 24.74
C VAL A 9 -43.97 19.74 23.25
N LEU A 10 -44.09 20.81 22.47
CA LEU A 10 -43.77 20.86 21.04
C LEU A 10 -42.24 20.81 20.88
N PHE A 11 -41.70 19.64 20.61
CA PHE A 11 -40.28 19.45 20.29
C PHE A 11 -40.06 19.87 18.83
N PHE A 12 -39.67 21.12 18.63
CA PHE A 12 -39.08 21.57 17.36
C PHE A 12 -37.73 20.85 17.20
N SER A 13 -37.71 19.68 16.56
CA SER A 13 -36.48 19.14 16.01
C SER A 13 -36.12 19.99 14.80
N LEU A 14 -35.32 21.04 15.03
CA LEU A 14 -34.44 21.57 14.00
C LEU A 14 -33.64 20.39 13.46
N PHE A 15 -34.00 19.91 12.27
CA PHE A 15 -33.04 19.23 11.41
C PHE A 15 -32.00 20.28 11.03
N GLY A 16 -30.98 20.42 11.88
CA GLY A 16 -29.74 21.07 11.48
C GLY A 16 -29.22 20.29 10.28
N ALA A 17 -29.30 20.91 9.10
CA ALA A 17 -28.57 20.46 7.95
C ALA A 17 -27.08 20.51 8.31
N PHE A 18 -26.54 19.38 8.75
CA PHE A 18 -25.11 19.15 8.70
C PHE A 18 -24.77 19.06 7.21
N ALA A 19 -24.47 20.22 6.62
CA ALA A 19 -23.71 20.27 5.38
C ALA A 19 -22.29 19.78 5.73
N GLN A 20 -22.11 18.47 5.74
CA GLN A 20 -20.80 17.86 5.72
C GLN A 20 -20.17 18.29 4.40
N SER A 21 -19.16 19.16 4.44
CA SER A 21 -18.37 19.51 3.26
C SER A 21 -17.81 18.21 2.70
N GLN A 22 -18.33 17.78 1.55
CA GLN A 22 -17.77 16.65 0.84
C GLN A 22 -16.37 17.06 0.40
N ARG A 23 -15.35 16.55 1.10
CA ARG A 23 -13.95 16.82 0.76
C ARG A 23 -13.65 16.23 -0.60
N LEU A 24 -13.07 17.05 -1.47
CA LEU A 24 -12.81 16.72 -2.86
C LEU A 24 -11.34 16.27 -3.00
N PHE A 25 -11.12 15.02 -3.38
CA PHE A 25 -9.78 14.46 -3.56
C PHE A 25 -9.81 13.34 -4.60
N VAL A 26 -8.64 13.05 -5.19
CA VAL A 26 -8.49 11.90 -6.09
C VAL A 26 -8.29 10.62 -5.29
N THR A 27 -8.64 9.49 -5.90
CA THR A 27 -8.52 8.15 -5.30
C THR A 27 -7.80 7.20 -6.25
N ASP A 28 -7.44 6.02 -5.75
CA ASP A 28 -6.83 4.95 -6.55
C ASP A 28 -5.57 5.41 -7.32
N ILE A 29 -4.70 6.18 -6.68
CA ILE A 29 -3.42 6.54 -7.28
C ILE A 29 -2.60 5.29 -7.60
N ASP A 30 -2.20 5.17 -8.86
CA ASP A 30 -1.45 4.04 -9.39
C ASP A 30 -0.28 4.57 -10.24
N VAL A 31 0.88 3.92 -10.11
CA VAL A 31 2.11 4.38 -10.74
C VAL A 31 2.84 3.23 -11.39
N GLU A 32 3.20 3.40 -12.66
CA GLU A 32 3.77 2.37 -13.51
C GLU A 32 4.99 2.92 -14.27
N ALA A 33 6.13 2.25 -14.17
CA ALA A 33 7.30 2.59 -14.98
C ALA A 33 7.13 2.04 -16.40
N ILE A 34 7.01 2.92 -17.39
CA ILE A 34 6.75 2.56 -18.80
C ILE A 34 8.05 2.38 -19.59
N SER A 35 9.07 3.18 -19.27
CA SER A 35 10.38 3.09 -19.92
C SER A 35 11.49 3.45 -18.94
N GLU A 36 12.72 3.49 -19.43
CA GLU A 36 13.89 3.78 -18.60
C GLU A 36 13.85 5.13 -17.93
N ASN A 37 13.13 6.07 -18.53
CA ASN A 37 13.04 7.44 -18.04
C ASN A 37 11.60 7.92 -17.92
N GLN A 38 10.60 7.06 -18.05
CA GLN A 38 9.19 7.48 -18.00
C GLN A 38 8.40 6.69 -16.99
N ILE A 39 7.71 7.43 -16.14
CA ILE A 39 6.81 6.91 -15.12
C ILE A 39 5.44 7.49 -15.39
N LYS A 40 4.44 6.63 -15.57
CA LYS A 40 3.04 7.03 -15.73
C LYS A 40 2.33 6.95 -14.40
N ILE A 41 1.67 8.04 -14.04
CA ILE A 41 0.82 8.16 -12.87
C ILE A 41 -0.63 8.21 -13.35
N ARG A 42 -1.50 7.44 -12.70
CA ARG A 42 -2.94 7.37 -12.93
C ARG A 42 -3.68 7.64 -11.62
N TRP A 43 -4.87 8.21 -11.71
CA TRP A 43 -5.75 8.40 -10.56
C TRP A 43 -7.22 8.46 -10.99
N THR A 44 -8.11 8.26 -10.03
CA THR A 44 -9.56 8.33 -10.19
C THR A 44 -10.09 9.65 -9.64
N LEU A 45 -10.85 10.39 -10.47
CA LEU A 45 -11.53 11.60 -10.04
C LEU A 45 -12.81 11.27 -9.24
N PRO A 46 -13.18 12.12 -8.27
CA PRO A 46 -14.37 11.91 -7.46
C PRO A 46 -15.67 12.09 -8.29
N GLN A 47 -16.67 11.25 -8.01
CA GLN A 47 -17.91 11.16 -8.81
C GLN A 47 -18.87 12.34 -8.64
N ASN A 48 -18.66 13.19 -7.64
CA ASN A 48 -19.52 14.32 -7.30
C ASN A 48 -19.11 15.64 -7.97
N LEU A 49 -18.31 15.57 -9.03
CA LEU A 49 -17.86 16.72 -9.82
C LEU A 49 -18.92 17.16 -10.83
N ASP A 50 -19.23 18.46 -10.87
CA ASP A 50 -20.04 19.07 -11.92
C ASP A 50 -19.11 19.56 -13.04
N THR A 51 -18.94 18.76 -14.10
CA THR A 51 -17.99 19.06 -15.19
C THR A 51 -18.28 20.35 -15.96
N GLU A 52 -19.48 20.91 -15.83
CA GLU A 52 -19.88 22.17 -16.50
C GLU A 52 -19.60 23.41 -15.64
N LYS A 53 -19.44 23.25 -14.32
CA LYS A 53 -19.29 24.36 -13.37
C LYS A 53 -18.01 24.33 -12.56
N ASP A 54 -17.43 23.15 -12.38
CA ASP A 54 -16.26 22.96 -11.55
C ASP A 54 -14.99 23.18 -12.38
N VAL A 55 -14.24 24.21 -11.99
CA VAL A 55 -12.89 24.43 -12.49
C VAL A 55 -11.92 23.78 -11.52
N LEU A 56 -11.20 22.78 -11.99
CA LEU A 56 -10.28 21.98 -11.19
C LEU A 56 -8.83 22.27 -11.57
N SER A 57 -7.97 22.24 -10.56
CA SER A 57 -6.52 22.31 -10.67
C SER A 57 -5.93 21.08 -10.00
N ILE A 58 -5.10 20.35 -10.74
CA ILE A 58 -4.47 19.11 -10.27
C ILE A 58 -2.98 19.37 -10.12
N ALA A 59 -2.48 19.36 -8.89
CA ALA A 59 -1.07 19.52 -8.59
C ALA A 59 -0.43 18.16 -8.35
N ILE A 60 0.62 17.85 -9.10
CA ILE A 60 1.36 16.59 -8.99
C ILE A 60 2.70 16.88 -8.35
N TYR A 61 3.06 16.11 -7.32
CA TYR A 61 4.32 16.21 -6.60
C TYR A 61 5.10 14.92 -6.75
N ARG A 62 6.43 15.04 -6.78
CA ARG A 62 7.37 13.93 -6.75
C ARG A 62 8.35 14.13 -5.60
N THR A 63 8.43 13.16 -4.71
CA THR A 63 9.35 13.16 -3.56
C THR A 63 10.23 11.91 -3.58
N ASN A 64 11.30 11.91 -2.81
CA ASN A 64 12.20 10.76 -2.60
C ASN A 64 11.91 10.01 -1.29
N ILE A 65 10.91 10.46 -0.55
CA ILE A 65 10.41 9.86 0.69
C ILE A 65 8.88 9.81 0.62
N PRO A 66 8.23 8.82 1.26
CA PRO A 66 6.78 8.74 1.30
C PRO A 66 6.19 9.96 2.00
N VAL A 67 5.11 10.50 1.44
CA VAL A 67 4.41 11.68 1.97
C VAL A 67 3.26 11.21 2.84
N SER A 68 3.38 11.40 4.15
CA SER A 68 2.34 11.06 5.13
C SER A 68 1.51 12.27 5.57
N ASP A 69 2.01 13.49 5.34
CA ASP A 69 1.34 14.73 5.72
C ASP A 69 1.50 15.81 4.64
N VAL A 70 0.47 16.64 4.43
CA VAL A 70 0.47 17.68 3.40
C VAL A 70 1.52 18.76 3.66
N SER A 71 1.94 18.95 4.91
CA SER A 71 2.97 19.90 5.31
C SER A 71 4.34 19.61 4.70
N ALA A 72 4.62 18.35 4.37
CA ALA A 72 5.81 17.96 3.64
C ALA A 72 5.86 18.59 2.23
N LEU A 73 4.72 19.04 1.70
CA LEU A 73 4.60 19.63 0.36
C LEU A 73 4.49 21.16 0.37
N TRP A 74 4.39 21.82 1.54
CA TRP A 74 4.17 23.28 1.61
C TRP A 74 5.29 24.11 0.98
N ASN A 75 6.53 23.62 1.05
CA ASN A 75 7.69 24.27 0.46
C ASN A 75 8.15 23.62 -0.85
N GLU A 76 7.48 22.53 -1.25
CA GLU A 76 7.82 21.81 -2.47
C GLU A 76 7.09 22.44 -3.66
N LYS A 77 7.79 22.53 -4.78
CA LYS A 77 7.18 22.99 -6.03
C LYS A 77 6.49 21.80 -6.70
N PRO A 78 5.22 21.92 -7.14
CA PRO A 78 4.59 20.85 -7.90
C PRO A 78 5.38 20.59 -9.19
N LEU A 79 5.57 19.31 -9.49
CA LEU A 79 6.16 18.81 -10.73
C LEU A 79 5.34 19.27 -11.94
N ALA A 80 4.02 19.16 -11.84
CA ALA A 80 3.08 19.61 -12.84
C ALA A 80 1.83 20.20 -12.20
N LEU A 81 1.25 21.17 -12.90
CA LEU A 81 -0.04 21.74 -12.58
C LEU A 81 -0.93 21.56 -13.81
N LEU A 82 -1.91 20.67 -13.71
CA LEU A 82 -2.84 20.36 -14.78
C LEU A 82 -4.17 21.07 -14.51
N HIS A 83 -4.92 21.34 -15.57
CA HIS A 83 -6.20 22.01 -15.50
C HIS A 83 -7.31 21.09 -16.02
N GLY A 84 -8.46 21.09 -15.35
CA GLY A 84 -9.63 20.30 -15.75
C GLY A 84 -9.64 18.90 -15.16
N PHE A 85 -9.99 17.90 -15.98
CA PHE A 85 -10.39 16.56 -15.54
C PHE A 85 -9.42 15.47 -16.00
N GLU A 86 -8.13 15.80 -16.07
CA GLU A 86 -7.11 14.81 -16.41
C GLU A 86 -7.01 13.73 -15.32
N THR A 87 -6.77 12.49 -15.74
CA THR A 87 -6.67 11.30 -14.86
C THR A 87 -5.32 10.60 -15.00
N GLU A 88 -4.42 11.14 -15.81
CA GLU A 88 -3.11 10.56 -16.05
C GLU A 88 -2.04 11.63 -16.32
N TYR A 89 -0.81 11.31 -15.96
CA TYR A 89 0.37 12.13 -16.22
C TYR A 89 1.60 11.25 -16.45
N ILE A 90 2.53 11.71 -17.30
CA ILE A 90 3.79 11.01 -17.56
C ILE A 90 4.93 11.90 -17.07
N ASP A 91 5.61 11.45 -16.02
CA ASP A 91 6.84 12.06 -15.54
C ASP A 91 8.06 11.54 -16.29
N THR A 92 9.03 12.42 -16.52
CA THR A 92 10.33 12.07 -17.12
C THR A 92 11.42 12.15 -16.05
N VAL A 93 12.02 11.00 -15.74
CA VAL A 93 12.98 10.83 -14.65
C VAL A 93 14.30 10.33 -15.21
N SER A 94 15.41 11.02 -14.94
CA SER A 94 16.75 10.59 -15.37
C SER A 94 17.53 9.87 -14.25
N GLU A 95 17.08 10.00 -13.01
CA GLU A 95 17.73 9.44 -11.84
C GLU A 95 17.18 8.04 -11.53
N LYS A 96 18.07 7.06 -11.30
CA LYS A 96 17.69 5.70 -10.88
C LYS A 96 17.48 5.63 -9.37
N LYS A 97 16.58 6.48 -8.87
CA LYS A 97 16.18 6.54 -7.45
C LYS A 97 14.73 6.11 -7.31
N GLU A 98 14.36 5.82 -6.08
CA GLU A 98 12.98 5.56 -5.71
C GLU A 98 12.22 6.90 -5.57
N PHE A 99 11.05 6.99 -6.20
CA PHE A 99 10.21 8.18 -6.20
C PHE A 99 8.80 7.87 -5.71
N TYR A 100 8.22 8.83 -4.99
CA TYR A 100 6.86 8.80 -4.48
C TYR A 100 6.08 9.94 -5.12
N TYR A 101 4.81 9.68 -5.46
CA TYR A 101 3.95 10.65 -6.14
C TYR A 101 2.76 11.03 -5.27
N THR A 102 2.40 12.31 -5.29
CA THR A 102 1.19 12.82 -4.65
C THR A 102 0.41 13.67 -5.63
N VAL A 103 -0.90 13.46 -5.69
CA VAL A 103 -1.83 14.18 -6.57
C VAL A 103 -2.83 14.92 -5.72
N LEU A 104 -2.76 16.25 -5.73
CA LEU A 104 -3.67 17.12 -4.99
C LEU A 104 -4.67 17.78 -5.93
N LEU A 105 -5.95 17.69 -5.58
CA LEU A 105 -7.05 18.25 -6.35
C LEU A 105 -7.59 19.50 -5.66
N THR A 106 -7.55 20.64 -6.33
CA THR A 106 -8.09 21.90 -5.82
C THR A 106 -9.19 22.39 -6.75
N LYS A 107 -10.30 22.86 -6.18
CA LYS A 107 -11.38 23.50 -6.93
C LYS A 107 -11.20 25.02 -6.87
N GLU A 108 -11.47 25.71 -7.97
CA GLU A 108 -11.39 27.16 -8.00
C GLU A 108 -12.37 27.77 -6.99
N GLY A 109 -11.85 28.62 -6.09
CA GLY A 109 -12.63 29.22 -5.00
C GLY A 109 -12.78 28.36 -3.74
N SER A 110 -12.18 27.16 -3.69
CA SER A 110 -11.98 26.41 -2.43
C SER A 110 -10.55 26.60 -1.91
N ASP A 111 -10.36 26.35 -0.62
CA ASP A 111 -9.01 26.16 -0.09
C ASP A 111 -8.33 24.98 -0.80
N MET A 112 -7.00 25.05 -0.89
CA MET A 112 -6.15 23.99 -1.44
C MET A 112 -6.43 22.67 -0.71
N ALA A 113 -6.31 21.53 -1.41
CA ALA A 113 -6.41 20.23 -0.75
C ALA A 113 -5.46 20.18 0.45
N ASP A 114 -6.04 20.09 1.65
CA ASP A 114 -5.36 20.25 2.93
C ASP A 114 -4.95 18.89 3.52
N PHE A 115 -5.00 17.81 2.74
CA PHE A 115 -4.72 16.48 3.24
C PHE A 115 -4.15 15.53 2.18
N VAL A 116 -3.38 14.57 2.67
CA VAL A 116 -2.86 13.42 1.93
C VAL A 116 -3.36 12.15 2.61
N ILE A 117 -3.69 11.15 1.81
CA ILE A 117 -4.16 9.84 2.24
C ILE A 117 -3.32 8.80 1.49
N PRO A 118 -2.40 8.12 2.19
CA PRO A 118 -1.61 7.04 1.61
C PRO A 118 -2.50 5.98 0.94
N GLY A 119 -2.20 5.69 -0.32
CA GLY A 119 -2.93 4.74 -1.16
C GLY A 119 -4.15 5.31 -1.88
N ALA A 120 -4.60 6.52 -1.55
CA ALA A 120 -5.68 7.19 -2.29
C ALA A 120 -5.14 8.28 -3.22
N ASN A 121 -4.47 9.29 -2.67
CA ASN A 121 -3.92 10.42 -3.44
C ASN A 121 -2.40 10.56 -3.34
N THR A 122 -1.75 9.73 -2.50
CA THR A 122 -0.29 9.62 -2.45
C THR A 122 0.13 8.16 -2.48
N THR A 123 1.24 7.86 -3.15
CA THR A 123 1.76 6.50 -3.28
C THR A 123 2.33 6.00 -1.96
N VAL A 124 1.93 4.80 -1.56
CA VAL A 124 2.51 4.10 -0.39
C VAL A 124 3.90 3.56 -0.71
N TRP A 125 4.11 3.10 -1.94
CA TRP A 125 5.33 2.49 -2.41
C TRP A 125 6.03 3.40 -3.41
N GLY A 126 7.35 3.46 -3.31
CA GLY A 126 8.13 4.17 -4.29
C GLY A 126 8.29 3.37 -5.57
N ILE A 127 8.42 4.09 -6.68
CA ILE A 127 8.66 3.54 -8.01
C ILE A 127 10.08 3.91 -8.46
N THR A 128 10.76 2.96 -9.08
CA THR A 128 12.05 3.21 -9.73
C THR A 128 11.85 3.10 -11.25
N PRO A 129 12.46 3.98 -12.07
CA PRO A 129 12.40 3.83 -13.53
C PRO A 129 12.93 2.47 -13.99
N LEU A 130 12.42 1.96 -15.12
CA LEU A 130 12.86 0.66 -15.63
C LEU A 130 14.36 0.70 -15.90
N VAL A 131 15.14 -0.19 -15.28
CA VAL A 131 16.51 -0.38 -15.74
C VAL A 131 16.39 -1.12 -17.07
N PRO A 132 17.03 -0.64 -18.18
CA PRO A 132 17.11 -1.47 -19.38
C PRO A 132 17.54 -2.86 -18.95
N ALA A 133 16.82 -3.88 -19.40
CA ALA A 133 17.41 -5.21 -19.42
C ALA A 133 18.69 -5.04 -20.23
N GLU A 134 19.83 -4.97 -19.55
CA GLU A 134 21.12 -4.97 -20.22
C GLU A 134 21.09 -6.28 -21.00
N ALA A 135 20.88 -6.16 -22.31
CA ALA A 135 20.81 -7.33 -23.18
C ALA A 135 22.03 -8.15 -22.80
N PRO A 136 21.87 -9.43 -22.45
CA PRO A 136 23.01 -10.24 -22.06
C PRO A 136 24.04 -9.99 -23.15
N ILE A 137 25.22 -9.50 -22.76
CA ILE A 137 26.30 -9.25 -23.69
C ILE A 137 26.52 -10.61 -24.32
N LEU A 138 25.95 -10.81 -25.52
CA LEU A 138 26.15 -12.03 -26.25
C LEU A 138 27.66 -12.05 -26.48
N PRO A 139 28.39 -13.03 -25.93
CA PRO A 139 29.83 -13.07 -26.11
C PRO A 139 30.06 -12.98 -27.61
N GLU A 140 30.85 -11.98 -27.99
CA GLU A 140 31.20 -11.66 -29.36
C GLU A 140 31.58 -12.97 -30.06
N LYS A 141 30.67 -13.43 -30.92
CA LYS A 141 30.82 -14.53 -31.87
C LYS A 141 31.94 -15.51 -31.51
N ILE A 142 31.62 -16.59 -30.78
CA ILE A 142 32.53 -17.74 -30.64
C ILE A 142 32.82 -18.30 -32.04
N THR A 143 33.89 -17.79 -32.65
CA THR A 143 34.50 -18.36 -33.86
C THR A 143 35.90 -18.82 -33.48
N LYS A 144 35.97 -19.74 -32.52
CA LYS A 144 37.14 -20.61 -32.40
C LYS A 144 36.67 -21.96 -31.91
N VAL A 145 36.43 -22.86 -32.86
CA VAL A 145 36.38 -24.30 -32.58
C VAL A 145 37.78 -24.69 -32.14
N GLU A 146 38.01 -24.73 -30.83
CA GLU A 146 39.26 -25.19 -30.26
C GLU A 146 39.33 -26.71 -30.43
N LYS A 147 40.37 -27.17 -31.15
CA LYS A 147 40.64 -28.59 -31.39
C LYS A 147 41.12 -29.26 -30.09
N PRO A 148 40.92 -30.58 -29.93
CA PRO A 148 41.38 -31.29 -28.75
C PRO A 148 42.90 -31.23 -28.61
N ASP A 149 43.37 -31.18 -27.37
CA ASP A 149 44.78 -31.31 -27.00
C ASP A 149 45.31 -32.67 -27.52
N PRO A 150 46.38 -32.69 -28.34
CA PRO A 150 46.87 -33.90 -28.97
C PRO A 150 47.54 -34.90 -28.01
N ASP A 151 47.90 -34.51 -26.78
CA ASP A 151 48.68 -35.39 -25.88
C ASP A 151 47.83 -36.21 -24.89
N THR A 152 46.58 -35.82 -24.65
CA THR A 152 45.71 -36.51 -23.67
C THR A 152 44.37 -36.96 -24.23
N GLY A 153 43.98 -36.52 -25.44
CA GLY A 153 42.77 -36.98 -26.13
C GLY A 153 41.44 -36.66 -25.43
N LEU A 154 41.47 -35.91 -24.33
CA LEU A 154 40.29 -35.53 -23.56
C LEU A 154 39.94 -34.06 -23.81
N ARG A 155 38.65 -33.78 -24.02
CA ARG A 155 38.14 -32.39 -24.11
C ARG A 155 38.21 -31.75 -22.72
N SER A 156 38.67 -30.50 -22.65
CA SER A 156 38.81 -29.73 -21.41
C SER A 156 37.47 -29.35 -20.76
N PHE A 157 36.36 -29.47 -21.49
CA PHE A 157 35.01 -29.24 -20.96
C PHE A 157 34.09 -30.43 -21.25
N PRO A 158 33.36 -30.94 -20.25
CA PRO A 158 32.36 -31.97 -20.46
C PRO A 158 31.19 -31.43 -21.30
N LEU A 159 30.51 -32.33 -22.00
CA LEU A 159 29.39 -32.00 -22.89
C LEU A 159 28.32 -31.15 -22.15
N PRO A 160 27.71 -30.16 -22.84
CA PRO A 160 26.57 -29.44 -22.28
C PRO A 160 25.43 -30.43 -22.01
N LEU A 161 24.85 -30.35 -20.82
CA LEU A 161 23.70 -31.18 -20.44
C LEU A 161 22.47 -30.76 -21.25
N LEU A 162 21.87 -31.73 -21.97
CA LEU A 162 20.59 -31.55 -22.63
C LEU A 162 19.48 -31.53 -21.57
N ASN A 163 18.81 -30.40 -21.36
CA ASN A 163 17.60 -30.33 -20.54
C ASN A 163 16.38 -30.82 -21.35
N HIS A 164 15.80 -31.95 -20.96
CA HIS A 164 14.49 -32.40 -21.44
C HIS A 164 13.39 -31.92 -20.47
N PRO A 165 12.19 -31.54 -20.96
CA PRO A 165 11.13 -31.05 -20.09
C PRO A 165 10.39 -32.24 -19.47
N GLY A 166 10.79 -32.62 -18.26
CA GLY A 166 10.15 -33.72 -17.55
C GLY A 166 10.88 -34.11 -16.27
N THR A 167 10.54 -33.43 -15.18
CA THR A 167 10.76 -33.80 -13.77
C THR A 167 12.19 -34.05 -13.24
N ALA A 168 12.56 -33.13 -12.33
CA ALA A 168 13.36 -33.27 -11.11
C ALA A 168 14.89 -33.42 -11.22
N GLY A 169 15.60 -32.32 -10.90
CA GLY A 169 16.98 -32.37 -10.42
C GLY A 169 17.80 -31.09 -10.63
N SER A 170 17.88 -30.26 -9.58
CA SER A 170 18.86 -29.18 -9.35
C SER A 170 18.97 -28.08 -10.41
N VAL A 171 18.06 -27.10 -10.35
CA VAL A 171 18.35 -25.73 -10.82
C VAL A 171 19.16 -25.03 -9.74
N SER A 172 20.35 -24.59 -10.13
CA SER A 172 21.27 -23.76 -9.37
C SER A 172 20.55 -22.54 -8.81
N LYS A 173 20.70 -22.40 -7.48
CA LYS A 173 20.59 -21.16 -6.71
C LYS A 173 21.17 -19.98 -7.48
N GLU A 174 20.30 -19.17 -8.07
CA GLU A 174 20.50 -17.73 -8.29
C GLU A 174 19.16 -17.01 -8.54
N PHE A 175 18.10 -17.52 -7.89
CA PHE A 175 16.90 -16.75 -7.59
C PHE A 175 17.05 -16.20 -6.16
N SER A 176 17.81 -15.11 -6.04
CA SER A 176 17.97 -14.30 -4.83
C SER A 176 18.61 -13.00 -5.31
N THR A 177 18.05 -11.79 -5.18
CA THR A 177 17.06 -11.30 -4.22
C THR A 177 16.40 -10.03 -4.79
N ASN A 178 15.14 -10.10 -5.20
CA ASN A 178 14.20 -8.97 -5.10
C ASN A 178 12.97 -9.54 -4.38
N ALA A 179 13.17 -9.91 -3.13
CA ALA A 179 12.09 -10.32 -2.24
C ALA A 179 11.43 -9.04 -1.73
N LEU A 180 10.11 -8.90 -1.93
CA LEU A 180 9.28 -8.02 -1.09
C LEU A 180 9.56 -8.37 0.37
N HIS A 181 10.28 -7.52 1.08
CA HIS A 181 10.59 -7.70 2.49
C HIS A 181 9.47 -7.08 3.33
N ILE A 182 8.52 -7.89 3.83
CA ILE A 182 7.69 -7.50 4.98
C ILE A 182 7.74 -8.60 6.06
N PRO A 183 8.67 -8.49 7.03
CA PRO A 183 8.75 -9.44 8.15
C PRO A 183 8.70 -8.78 9.55
N ASP A 184 8.41 -7.48 9.68
CA ASP A 184 8.34 -6.79 10.98
C ASP A 184 6.93 -6.28 11.37
N GLY A 185 5.92 -6.56 10.55
CA GLY A 185 4.53 -6.12 10.77
C GLY A 185 4.28 -4.71 10.26
N TYR A 186 3.11 -4.49 9.69
CA TYR A 186 2.67 -3.18 9.21
C TYR A 186 2.02 -2.38 10.33
N VAL A 187 2.34 -1.10 10.44
CA VAL A 187 1.70 -0.17 11.37
C VAL A 187 1.09 0.94 10.53
N PHE A 188 -0.22 1.19 10.68
CA PHE A 188 -0.87 2.24 9.92
C PHE A 188 -0.37 3.63 10.38
N PRO A 189 -0.37 4.63 9.48
CA PRO A 189 0.06 5.98 9.80
C PRO A 189 -0.67 6.60 11.00
N GLU A 190 -1.94 6.27 11.19
CA GLU A 190 -2.76 6.78 12.31
C GLU A 190 -2.21 6.40 13.68
N GLU A 191 -1.45 5.30 13.79
CA GLU A 191 -0.82 4.89 15.03
C GLU A 191 0.59 5.49 15.22
N THR A 192 1.09 6.28 14.26
CA THR A 192 2.45 6.88 14.30
C THR A 192 2.49 8.31 14.87
N ASP A 193 1.38 9.06 14.80
CA ASP A 193 1.27 10.39 15.40
C ASP A 193 0.23 10.43 16.53
N ILE A 194 0.71 10.35 17.77
CA ILE A 194 -0.12 10.33 18.98
C ILE A 194 -0.71 11.72 19.29
N SER A 195 -0.17 12.79 18.70
CA SER A 195 -0.41 14.18 19.14
C SER A 195 -1.80 14.73 18.83
N LEU A 196 -2.54 14.11 17.88
CA LEU A 196 -3.90 14.50 17.51
C LEU A 196 -4.98 13.47 17.89
N LEU A 197 -4.62 12.35 18.50
CA LEU A 197 -5.53 11.23 18.72
C LEU A 197 -6.40 11.44 19.97
N ALA A 198 -7.72 11.34 19.79
CA ALA A 198 -8.69 11.37 20.89
C ALA A 198 -9.65 10.18 20.81
N GLY A 199 -10.14 9.75 21.97
CA GLY A 199 -11.16 8.69 22.04
C GLY A 199 -10.65 7.32 21.62
N GLU A 200 -11.33 6.68 20.67
CA GLU A 200 -11.06 5.30 20.28
C GLU A 200 -9.76 5.10 19.47
N GLU A 201 -9.32 6.11 18.71
CA GLU A 201 -8.07 6.05 17.94
C GLU A 201 -6.85 6.03 18.87
N TYR A 202 -6.91 6.83 19.95
CA TYR A 202 -5.90 6.82 20.99
C TYR A 202 -5.80 5.45 21.67
N LEU A 203 -6.95 4.81 21.95
CA LEU A 203 -6.98 3.50 22.60
C LEU A 203 -6.38 2.41 21.72
N LEU A 204 -6.69 2.41 20.42
CA LEU A 204 -6.08 1.47 19.47
C LEU A 204 -4.57 1.70 19.37
N THR A 205 -4.14 2.95 19.17
CA THR A 205 -2.72 3.34 19.07
C THR A 205 -1.92 2.94 20.29
N ARG A 206 -2.51 3.11 21.48
CA ARG A 206 -1.89 2.67 22.74
C ARG A 206 -1.65 1.16 22.74
N ILE A 207 -2.63 0.36 22.32
CA ILE A 207 -2.50 -1.10 22.25
C ILE A 207 -1.38 -1.49 21.28
N ILE A 208 -1.33 -0.87 20.10
CA ILE A 208 -0.31 -1.16 19.07
C ILE A 208 1.09 -0.78 19.57
N THR A 209 1.24 0.43 20.13
CA THR A 209 2.52 0.91 20.66
C THR A 209 2.99 0.14 21.89
N GLU A 210 2.09 -0.33 22.76
CA GLU A 210 2.44 -1.08 23.96
C GLU A 210 2.75 -2.56 23.69
N TYR A 211 2.06 -3.20 22.74
CA TYR A 211 2.13 -4.67 22.57
C TYR A 211 2.59 -5.12 21.19
N PHE A 212 2.04 -4.55 20.13
CA PHE A 212 2.31 -5.01 18.76
C PHE A 212 3.74 -4.67 18.32
N THR A 213 4.20 -3.44 18.56
CA THR A 213 5.57 -3.02 18.26
C THR A 213 6.62 -3.78 19.09
N GLN A 214 6.24 -4.28 20.27
CA GLN A 214 7.06 -5.14 21.12
C GLN A 214 7.02 -6.62 20.71
N LYS A 215 6.35 -6.94 19.59
CA LYS A 215 6.16 -8.31 19.06
C LYS A 215 5.40 -9.23 20.04
N ASN A 216 4.65 -8.67 20.99
CA ASN A 216 3.83 -9.43 21.92
C ASN A 216 2.43 -9.68 21.33
N TYR A 217 2.39 -10.53 20.30
CA TYR A 217 1.19 -10.74 19.48
C TYR A 217 0.04 -11.40 20.26
N GLU A 218 0.33 -12.27 21.24
CA GLU A 218 -0.70 -12.86 22.10
C GLU A 218 -1.44 -11.79 22.90
N LYS A 219 -0.69 -10.86 23.51
CA LYS A 219 -1.28 -9.78 24.29
C LYS A 219 -2.00 -8.77 23.39
N THR A 220 -1.43 -8.46 22.21
CA THR A 220 -2.12 -7.64 21.20
C THR A 220 -3.49 -8.22 20.85
N ILE A 221 -3.59 -9.53 20.59
CA ILE A 221 -4.87 -10.18 20.28
C ILE A 221 -5.88 -10.02 21.42
N GLN A 222 -5.45 -10.23 22.68
CA GLN A 222 -6.32 -10.11 23.84
C GLN A 222 -6.88 -8.68 23.99
N GLU A 223 -6.00 -7.69 23.90
CA GLU A 223 -6.36 -6.28 24.09
C GLU A 223 -7.24 -5.79 22.93
N ILE A 224 -6.92 -6.15 21.68
CA ILE A 224 -7.75 -5.76 20.53
C ILE A 224 -9.13 -6.41 20.58
N ARG A 225 -9.25 -7.68 20.99
CA ARG A 225 -10.57 -8.32 21.16
C ARG A 225 -11.42 -7.57 22.18
N SER A 226 -10.85 -7.27 23.35
CA SER A 226 -11.52 -6.49 24.40
C SER A 226 -11.88 -5.08 23.91
N PHE A 227 -11.01 -4.48 23.09
CA PHE A 227 -11.27 -3.18 22.46
C PHE A 227 -12.46 -3.22 21.50
N LEU A 228 -12.64 -4.33 20.75
CA LEU A 228 -13.71 -4.53 19.79
C LEU A 228 -15.03 -5.06 20.39
N ASP A 229 -15.07 -5.41 21.67
CA ASP A 229 -16.31 -5.80 22.38
C ASP A 229 -17.32 -4.63 22.47
N ILE A 230 -16.82 -3.39 22.35
CA ILE A 230 -17.62 -2.18 22.29
C ILE A 230 -17.64 -1.69 20.84
N ARG A 231 -18.77 -1.14 20.40
CA ARG A 231 -18.92 -0.56 19.06
C ARG A 231 -17.86 0.52 18.82
N ARG A 232 -17.14 0.39 17.69
CA ARG A 232 -16.17 1.36 17.17
C ARG A 232 -16.64 1.95 15.85
N SER A 233 -16.03 3.05 15.41
CA SER A 233 -16.17 3.49 14.02
C SER A 233 -15.64 2.42 13.07
N ASP A 234 -16.17 2.40 11.84
CA ASP A 234 -15.79 1.39 10.85
C ASP A 234 -14.30 1.48 10.50
N SER A 235 -13.74 2.70 10.43
CA SER A 235 -12.30 2.91 10.20
C SER A 235 -11.43 2.25 11.27
N VAL A 236 -11.69 2.55 12.54
CA VAL A 236 -10.94 2.01 13.69
C VAL A 236 -11.15 0.52 13.84
N LYS A 237 -12.37 0.03 13.61
CA LYS A 237 -12.68 -1.40 13.60
C LYS A 237 -11.90 -2.13 12.52
N ASN A 238 -11.81 -1.57 11.31
CA ASN A 238 -11.10 -2.18 10.20
C ASN A 238 -9.60 -2.27 10.49
N ARG A 239 -8.96 -1.17 10.97
CA ARG A 239 -7.55 -1.20 11.38
C ARG A 239 -7.29 -2.22 12.49
N ALA A 240 -8.09 -2.21 13.55
CA ALA A 240 -7.99 -3.19 14.63
C ALA A 240 -8.13 -4.65 14.14
N THR A 241 -9.06 -4.90 13.20
CA THR A 241 -9.27 -6.22 12.61
C THR A 241 -8.08 -6.65 11.74
N PHE A 242 -7.43 -5.72 11.05
CA PHE A 242 -6.20 -5.98 10.31
C PHE A 242 -5.05 -6.39 11.25
N TYR A 243 -4.85 -5.65 12.34
CA TYR A 243 -3.85 -5.98 13.37
C TYR A 243 -4.07 -7.34 14.04
N LEU A 244 -5.34 -7.78 14.18
CA LEU A 244 -5.64 -9.16 14.58
C LEU A 244 -5.10 -10.16 13.55
N GLY A 245 -5.33 -9.91 12.26
CA GLY A 245 -4.84 -10.75 11.17
C GLY A 245 -3.32 -10.91 11.21
N GLU A 246 -2.58 -9.80 11.33
CA GLU A 246 -1.12 -9.82 11.43
C GLU A 246 -0.64 -10.54 12.70
N SER A 247 -1.26 -10.24 13.85
CA SER A 247 -0.90 -10.90 15.11
C SER A 247 -1.10 -12.42 15.02
N TYR A 248 -2.19 -12.89 14.42
CA TYR A 248 -2.40 -14.32 14.16
C TYR A 248 -1.37 -14.89 13.19
N PHE A 249 -1.01 -14.14 12.14
CA PHE A 249 0.00 -14.55 11.17
C PHE A 249 1.36 -14.77 11.85
N PHE A 250 1.83 -13.82 12.66
CA PHE A 250 3.13 -13.92 13.33
C PHE A 250 3.19 -15.04 14.38
N LEU A 251 2.04 -15.46 14.89
CA LEU A 251 1.92 -16.65 15.76
C LEU A 251 1.82 -17.98 14.98
N GLY A 252 1.97 -17.95 13.65
CA GLY A 252 1.85 -19.13 12.79
C GLY A 252 0.41 -19.64 12.61
N LYS A 253 -0.58 -18.87 13.08
CA LYS A 253 -2.01 -19.21 12.99
C LYS A 253 -2.59 -18.67 11.68
N TYR A 254 -2.09 -19.20 10.57
CA TYR A 254 -2.37 -18.67 9.23
C TYR A 254 -3.84 -18.77 8.82
N LYS A 255 -4.57 -19.80 9.28
CA LYS A 255 -6.00 -19.97 8.98
C LYS A 255 -6.84 -18.85 9.60
N GLU A 256 -6.57 -18.52 10.85
CA GLU A 256 -7.20 -17.42 11.58
C GLU A 256 -6.83 -16.09 10.93
N ALA A 257 -5.55 -15.88 10.63
CA ALA A 257 -5.06 -14.68 9.96
C ALA A 257 -5.80 -14.40 8.64
N LEU A 258 -5.96 -15.43 7.80
CA LEU A 258 -6.70 -15.32 6.53
C LEU A 258 -8.14 -14.84 6.72
N THR A 259 -8.82 -15.31 7.76
CA THR A 259 -10.20 -14.90 8.05
C THR A 259 -10.29 -13.40 8.33
N TYR A 260 -9.33 -12.88 9.10
CA TYR A 260 -9.25 -11.45 9.42
C TYR A 260 -8.91 -10.60 8.19
N PHE A 261 -7.93 -10.99 7.39
CA PHE A 261 -7.56 -10.26 6.17
C PHE A 261 -8.68 -10.24 5.13
N LEU A 262 -9.43 -11.35 4.98
CA LEU A 262 -10.61 -11.37 4.09
C LEU A 262 -11.70 -10.40 4.55
N THR A 263 -11.87 -10.22 5.86
CA THR A 263 -12.89 -9.31 6.42
C THR A 263 -12.60 -7.84 6.12
N VAL A 264 -11.32 -7.47 6.05
CA VAL A 264 -10.88 -6.08 5.81
C VAL A 264 -10.48 -5.83 4.36
N LYS A 265 -10.70 -6.80 3.46
CA LYS A 265 -10.31 -6.71 2.06
C LYS A 265 -10.93 -5.53 1.33
N GLU A 266 -12.19 -5.21 1.61
CA GLU A 266 -12.85 -4.05 0.99
C GLU A 266 -12.27 -2.73 1.50
N ALA A 267 -11.83 -2.67 2.76
CA ALA A 267 -11.26 -1.48 3.37
C ALA A 267 -9.79 -1.27 2.95
N PHE A 268 -9.02 -2.35 2.83
CA PHE A 268 -7.59 -2.31 2.49
C PHE A 268 -7.23 -3.37 1.42
N PRO A 269 -7.65 -3.20 0.15
CA PRO A 269 -7.51 -4.24 -0.87
C PRO A 269 -6.07 -4.69 -1.10
N GLY A 270 -5.15 -3.74 -1.34
CA GLY A 270 -3.75 -4.06 -1.63
C GLY A 270 -3.02 -4.71 -0.47
N LEU A 271 -3.20 -4.19 0.76
CA LEU A 271 -2.59 -4.77 1.96
C LEU A 271 -3.15 -6.16 2.25
N SER A 272 -4.48 -6.32 2.16
CA SER A 272 -5.13 -7.60 2.44
C SER A 272 -4.73 -8.67 1.44
N ASP A 273 -4.63 -8.34 0.15
CA ASP A 273 -4.23 -9.28 -0.89
C ASP A 273 -2.79 -9.78 -0.70
N TYR A 274 -1.87 -8.91 -0.31
CA TYR A 274 -0.51 -9.31 0.06
C TYR A 274 -0.53 -10.31 1.23
N TRP A 275 -1.16 -9.94 2.34
CA TRP A 275 -1.18 -10.77 3.55
C TRP A 275 -1.91 -12.10 3.35
N ILE A 276 -2.97 -12.12 2.53
CA ILE A 276 -3.66 -13.35 2.13
C ILE A 276 -2.71 -14.27 1.37
N GLN A 277 -2.00 -13.75 0.35
CA GLN A 277 -1.06 -14.55 -0.43
C GLN A 277 0.08 -15.08 0.45
N THR A 278 0.65 -14.24 1.31
CA THR A 278 1.72 -14.61 2.23
C THR A 278 1.26 -15.66 3.24
N ALA A 279 0.06 -15.51 3.82
CA ALA A 279 -0.52 -16.50 4.73
C ALA A 279 -0.79 -17.85 4.05
N LEU A 280 -1.29 -17.86 2.81
CA LEU A 280 -1.51 -19.08 2.04
C LEU A 280 -0.20 -19.81 1.72
N GLN A 281 0.85 -19.08 1.35
CA GLN A 281 2.16 -19.67 1.09
C GLN A 281 2.72 -20.34 2.35
N ASN A 282 2.68 -19.65 3.50
CA ASN A 282 3.19 -20.18 4.76
C ASN A 282 2.32 -21.33 5.32
N TYR A 283 1.01 -21.33 5.04
CA TYR A 283 0.12 -22.43 5.42
C TYR A 283 0.44 -23.75 4.69
N GLN A 284 0.97 -23.68 3.46
CA GLN A 284 1.29 -24.85 2.64
C GLN A 284 2.64 -25.50 2.99
N ILE A 285 3.46 -24.83 3.82
CA ILE A 285 4.76 -25.35 4.26
C ILE A 285 4.52 -26.08 5.60
N PRO A 286 4.71 -27.42 5.68
CA PRO A 286 4.55 -28.14 6.94
C PRO A 286 5.60 -27.65 7.94
N VAL A 287 5.12 -27.07 9.05
CA VAL A 287 5.96 -26.61 10.17
C VAL A 287 6.73 -27.82 10.70
N THR A 288 8.00 -27.94 10.31
CA THR A 288 8.87 -29.00 10.81
C THR A 288 9.32 -28.56 12.20
N GLN A 289 8.87 -29.28 13.23
CA GLN A 289 9.21 -29.06 14.64
C GLN A 289 10.69 -29.30 14.92
#